data_AF-A0A381XLC0-F1
#
_entry.id   AF-A0A381XLC0-F1
#
_cell.length_a   1.000
_cell.length_b   1.000
_cell.length_c   1.000
_cell.angle_alpha   90.00
_cell.angle_beta   90.00
_cell.angle_gamma   90.00
#
_symmetry.space_group_name_H-M   'P 1'
#
loop_
_entity.id
_entity.type
_entity.pdbx_description
1 polymer ?
#
loop_
_entity_poly.entity_id
_entity_poly.type
_entity_poly.pdbx_seq_one_letter_code
_entity_poly.pdbx_strand_id
1 'polypeptide(L)' 'MYSSGIINSINFTDIEIASGVSGIPEVQLSYPNLNNVQIKISISHIEEYAIAFALVSLS' A
#
# COMPACT_ATOMS: atom_id res chain seq x y z
N MET A 1 -13.55 0.93 -16.70
CA MET A 1 -12.49 0.96 -15.68
C MET A 1 -12.21 2.42 -15.36
N TYR A 2 -12.46 2.85 -14.12
CA TYR A 2 -12.17 4.22 -13.69
C TYR A 2 -10.72 4.27 -13.22
N SER A 3 -9.84 4.85 -14.02
CA SER A 3 -8.44 5.11 -13.67
C SER A 3 -8.22 6.61 -13.73
N SER A 4 -7.62 7.18 -12.68
CA SER A 4 -7.40 8.63 -12.54
C SER A 4 -6.31 9.19 -13.47
N GLY A 5 -5.68 8.37 -14.32
CA GLY A 5 -4.57 8.80 -15.19
C GLY A 5 -3.24 9.04 -14.46
N ILE A 6 -3.23 8.99 -13.12
CA ILE A 6 -2.04 9.12 -12.26
C ILE A 6 -1.09 7.91 -12.44
N ILE A 7 -1.60 6.80 -12.98
CA ILE A 7 -0.89 5.52 -13.07
C ILE A 7 0.38 5.59 -13.94
N ASN A 8 0.47 6.52 -14.89
CA ASN A 8 1.60 6.55 -15.83
C ASN A 8 2.90 7.13 -15.25
N SER A 9 2.85 7.76 -14.07
CA SER A 9 4.03 8.36 -13.41
C SER A 9 4.43 7.67 -12.11
N ILE A 10 3.66 6.68 -11.64
CA ILE A 10 3.92 5.95 -10.41
C ILE A 10 4.32 4.53 -10.79
N ASN A 11 5.54 4.13 -10.42
CA ASN A 11 5.89 2.73 -10.48
C ASN A 11 5.36 2.03 -9.21
N PHE A 12 4.37 1.14 -9.38
CA PHE A 12 3.78 0.45 -8.24
C PHE A 12 4.77 -0.46 -7.49
N THR A 13 5.91 -0.81 -8.09
CA THR A 13 6.97 -1.54 -7.38
C THR A 13 7.59 -0.74 -6.24
N ASP A 14 7.38 0.57 -6.20
CA ASP A 14 7.92 1.43 -5.16
C ASP A 14 7.09 1.36 -3.86
N ILE A 15 5.93 0.69 -3.89
CA ILE A 15 5.09 0.40 -2.73
C ILE A 15 5.03 -1.12 -2.58
N GLU A 16 5.80 -1.66 -1.65
CA GLU A 16 5.78 -3.07 -1.34
C GLU A 16 4.86 -3.34 -0.13
N ILE A 17 4.00 -4.33 -0.26
CA ILE A 17 3.23 -4.87 0.86
C ILE A 17 3.79 -6.26 1.16
N ALA A 18 4.46 -6.39 2.30
CA ALA A 18 5.04 -7.63 2.77
C ALA A 18 4.15 -8.26 3.84
N SER A 19 4.16 -9.59 3.94
CA SER A 19 3.57 -10.28 5.08
C SER A 19 4.49 -10.11 6.29
N GLY A 20 4.09 -9.28 7.24
CA GLY A 20 4.76 -9.14 8.52
C GLY A 20 4.48 -10.32 9.47
N VAL A 21 4.78 -10.10 10.75
CA VAL A 21 4.60 -11.12 11.79
C VAL A 21 3.14 -11.56 11.87
N SER A 22 2.91 -12.87 11.88
CA SER A 22 1.57 -13.48 11.98
C SER A 22 0.60 -13.07 10.85
N GLY A 23 1.11 -12.67 9.69
CA GLY A 23 0.29 -12.31 8.52
C GLY A 23 -0.26 -10.88 8.56
N ILE A 24 0.16 -10.05 9.51
CA ILE A 24 -0.18 -8.63 9.51
C ILE A 24 0.58 -7.97 8.36
N PRO A 25 -0.10 -7.32 7.41
CA PRO A 25 0.59 -6.70 6.27
C PRO A 25 1.38 -5.46 6.72
N GLU A 26 2.62 -5.37 6.24
CA GLU A 26 3.54 -4.26 6.47
C GLU A 26 3.82 -3.57 5.14
N VAL A 27 3.94 -2.24 5.17
CA VAL A 27 4.17 -1.43 3.96
C VAL A 27 5.60 -0.90 3.97
N GLN A 28 6.31 -1.12 2.86
CA GLN A 28 7.64 -0.59 2.62
C GLN A 28 7.59 0.35 1.41
N LEU A 29 8.16 1.55 1.56
CA LEU A 29 8.21 2.55 0.50
C LEU A 29 9.65 2.70 0.01
N SER A 30 9.87 2.50 -1.28
CA SER A 30 11.17 2.70 -1.93
C SER A 30 11.32 4.16 -2.41
N TYR A 31 10.98 5.13 -1.56
CA TYR A 31 11.07 6.56 -1.85
C TYR A 31 11.80 7.32 -0.73
N PRO A 32 13.03 7.82 -0.98
CA PRO A 32 13.86 8.47 0.05
C PRO A 32 13.21 9.68 0.73
N ASN A 33 12.26 10.33 0.06
CA ASN A 33 11.58 11.53 0.55
C ASN A 33 10.34 11.23 1.41
N LEU A 34 9.98 9.96 1.60
CA LEU A 34 8.79 9.54 2.36
C LEU A 34 9.15 8.81 3.66
N ASN A 35 10.38 8.97 4.15
CA ASN A 35 10.87 8.27 5.35
C ASN A 35 10.10 8.62 6.63
N ASN A 36 9.36 9.73 6.66
CA ASN A 36 8.51 10.15 7.77
C ASN A 36 7.04 9.73 7.60
N VAL A 37 6.70 9.02 6.53
CA VAL A 37 5.33 8.53 6.33
C VAL A 37 5.19 7.15 6.97
N GLN A 38 4.19 6.99 7.82
CA GLN A 38 3.76 5.71 8.34
C GLN A 38 2.47 5.28 7.64
N ILE A 39 2.46 4.03 7.20
CA ILE A 39 1.28 3.43 6.54
C ILE A 39 0.92 2.15 7.30
N LYS A 40 -0.34 2.06 7.71
CA LYS A 40 -0.95 0.81 8.16
C LYS A 40 -2.00 0.39 7.14
N ILE A 41 -1.97 -0.86 6.73
CA ILE A 41 -2.91 -1.39 5.74
C ILE A 41 -3.70 -2.56 6.30
N SER A 42 -4.95 -2.70 5.87
CA SER A 42 -5.74 -3.90 6.06
C SER A 42 -6.23 -4.38 4.71
N ILE A 43 -6.12 -5.68 4.47
CA ILE A 43 -6.53 -6.35 3.23
C ILE A 43 -7.53 -7.42 3.60
N SER A 44 -8.61 -7.50 2.84
CA SER A 44 -9.61 -8.55 2.96
C SER A 44 -10.06 -8.97 1.57
N HIS A 45 -10.53 -10.20 1.45
CA HIS A 45 -11.08 -10.70 0.21
C HIS A 45 -12.15 -11.74 0.49
N ILE A 46 -13.02 -11.89 -0.51
CA ILE A 46 -13.87 -13.07 -0.71
C ILE A 46 -13.41 -13.75 -2.01
N GLU A 47 -14.19 -14.70 -2.52
CA GLU A 47 -13.80 -15.51 -3.67
C GLU A 47 -13.59 -14.68 -4.94
N GLU A 48 -14.43 -13.68 -5.21
CA GLU A 48 -14.40 -12.89 -6.44
C GLU A 48 -13.83 -11.48 -6.27
N TYR A 49 -13.71 -10.98 -5.04
CA TYR A 49 -13.38 -9.58 -4.78
C TYR A 49 -12.38 -9.42 -3.64
N ALA A 50 -11.53 -8.40 -3.76
CA ALA A 50 -10.62 -7.98 -2.72
C ALA A 50 -10.79 -6.48 -2.43
N ILE A 51 -10.51 -6.09 -1.19
CA ILE A 51 -10.49 -4.71 -0.73
C ILE A 51 -9.23 -4.48 0.10
N ALA A 52 -8.71 -3.26 0.02
CA ALA A 52 -7.67 -2.78 0.91
C ALA A 52 -8.01 -1.38 1.43
N PHE A 53 -7.67 -1.12 2.69
CA PHE A 53 -7.75 0.20 3.31
C PHE A 53 -6.39 0.58 3.88
N ALA A 54 -5.87 1.74 3.49
CA ALA A 54 -4.60 2.28 3.98
C ALA A 54 -4.85 3.52 4.85
N LEU A 55 -4.36 3.48 6.08
CA LEU A 55 -4.24 4.63 6.96
C LEU A 55 -2.84 5.23 6.80
N VAL A 56 -2.77 6.49 6.39
CA VAL A 56 -1.51 7.21 6.18
C VAL A 56 -1.38 8.32 7.21
N SER A 57 -0.25 8.37 7.90
CA SER A 57 0.08 9.41 8.87
C SER A 57 1.52 9.90 8.69
N LEU A 58 1.78 11.12 9.13
CA LEU A 58 3.15 11.64 9.27
C LEU A 58 3.68 11.29 10.66
N SER A 59 4.95 10.92 10.73
CA SER A 59 5.72 10.62 11.94
C SER A 59 6.21 11.89 12.61
#